data_AF-A0A2X3JT22-F1
#
_entry.id   AF-A0A2X3JT22-F1
#
_cell.length_a   1.000
_cell.length_b   1.000
_cell.length_c   1.000
_cell.angle_alpha   90.00
_cell.angle_beta   90.00
_cell.angle_gamma   90.00
#
_symmetry.space_group_name_H-M   'P 1'
#
loop_
_entity.id
_entity.type
_entity.pdbx_description
1 polymer ?
#
loop_
_entity_poly.entity_id
_entity_poly.type
_entity_poly.pdbx_seq_one_letter_code
_entity_poly.pdbx_strand_id
1 'polypeptide(L)'
;MNLFLRPSKGVEPPEWFAEEDLPLATIMWQLTTKELCGQGLLCVTDLAVLERWCVAYEFWRRAVKNIARQGNTITGAMGRQGQKSGADCQKKNRSPR
;
A
#
# COMPACT_ATOMS: atom_id res chain seq x y z
N MET A 1 -34.09 -11.16 2.83
CA MET A 1 -32.94 -11.40 1.92
C MET A 1 -31.83 -10.43 2.31
N ASN A 2 -30.64 -10.93 2.68
CA ASN A 2 -29.53 -10.10 3.18
C ASN A 2 -28.91 -9.28 2.04
N LEU A 3 -29.02 -7.94 2.15
CA LEU A 3 -28.53 -6.99 1.16
C LEU A 3 -27.00 -6.98 1.01
N PHE A 4 -26.27 -7.48 2.01
CA PHE A 4 -24.79 -7.44 2.09
C PHE A 4 -24.05 -8.35 1.10
N LEU A 5 -24.69 -9.44 0.64
CA LEU A 5 -24.08 -10.44 -0.24
C LEU A 5 -24.42 -10.22 -1.73
N ARG A 6 -25.00 -9.07 -2.08
CA ARG A 6 -25.36 -8.80 -3.47
C ARG A 6 -24.15 -8.26 -4.22
N PRO A 7 -23.83 -8.83 -5.41
CA PRO A 7 -22.78 -8.29 -6.26
C PRO A 7 -23.06 -6.83 -6.59
N SER A 8 -22.10 -5.95 -6.32
CA SER A 8 -22.22 -4.53 -6.64
C SER A 8 -22.10 -4.30 -8.14
N LYS A 9 -22.99 -3.50 -8.74
CA LYS A 9 -22.93 -3.16 -10.18
C LYS A 9 -22.23 -1.83 -10.37
N GLY A 10 -20.90 -1.87 -10.41
CA GLY A 10 -20.07 -0.68 -10.56
C GLY A 10 -20.01 0.13 -9.27
N VAL A 11 -18.80 0.30 -8.74
CA VAL A 11 -18.57 1.08 -7.52
C VAL A 11 -17.51 2.10 -7.83
N GLU A 12 -17.87 3.37 -7.68
CA GLU A 12 -16.95 4.48 -7.84
C GLU A 12 -15.88 4.47 -6.74
N PRO A 13 -14.65 4.93 -7.03
CA PRO A 13 -13.61 5.04 -6.03
C PRO A 13 -14.00 6.06 -4.94
N PRO A 14 -13.51 5.90 -3.70
CA PRO A 14 -13.73 6.86 -2.64
C PRO A 14 -13.21 8.27 -3.02
N GLU A 15 -13.98 9.31 -2.69
CA GLU A 15 -13.66 10.71 -3.05
C GLU A 15 -12.30 11.16 -2.48
N TRP A 16 -11.96 10.70 -1.28
CA TRP A 16 -10.70 11.01 -0.61
C TRP A 16 -9.46 10.55 -1.39
N PHE A 17 -9.57 9.58 -2.31
CA PHE A 17 -8.46 9.23 -3.20
C PHE A 17 -8.04 10.40 -4.11
N ALA A 18 -9.01 11.22 -4.54
CA ALA A 18 -8.73 12.41 -5.32
C ALA A 18 -8.22 13.56 -4.43
N GLU A 19 -8.77 13.69 -3.22
CA GLU A 19 -8.36 14.72 -2.23
C GLU A 19 -6.89 14.53 -1.81
N GLU A 20 -6.46 13.29 -1.59
CA GLU A 20 -5.10 12.93 -1.14
C GLU A 20 -4.12 12.67 -2.32
N ASP A 21 -4.52 12.99 -3.55
CA ASP A 21 -3.75 12.77 -4.79
C ASP A 21 -3.16 11.34 -4.87
N LEU A 22 -4.05 10.34 -4.88
CA LEU A 22 -3.72 8.91 -4.98
C LEU A 22 -4.14 8.31 -6.33
N PRO A 23 -3.51 8.72 -7.45
CA PRO A 23 -3.95 8.36 -8.79
C PRO A 23 -3.83 6.86 -9.09
N LEU A 24 -2.82 6.17 -8.57
CA LEU A 24 -2.67 4.72 -8.77
C LEU A 24 -3.70 3.95 -7.95
N ALA A 25 -4.03 4.39 -6.74
CA ALA A 25 -5.11 3.80 -5.97
C ALA A 25 -6.44 3.85 -6.74
N THR A 26 -6.77 5.00 -7.33
CA THR A 26 -7.95 5.20 -8.19
C THR A 26 -7.95 4.28 -9.41
N ILE A 27 -6.84 4.23 -10.14
CA ILE A 27 -6.71 3.35 -11.32
C ILE A 27 -6.90 1.89 -10.94
N MET A 28 -6.24 1.44 -9.86
CA MET A 28 -6.34 0.06 -9.42
C MET A 28 -7.74 -0.27 -8.95
N TRP A 29 -8.42 0.64 -8.23
CA TRP A 29 -9.81 0.47 -7.85
C TRP A 29 -10.69 0.23 -9.07
N GLN A 30 -10.61 1.10 -10.08
CA GLN A 30 -11.43 1.00 -11.29
C GLN A 30 -11.16 -0.30 -12.08
N LEU A 31 -9.89 -0.72 -12.18
CA LEU A 31 -9.54 -1.98 -12.85
C LEU A 31 -10.08 -3.19 -12.09
N THR A 32 -9.88 -3.23 -10.77
CA THR A 32 -10.26 -4.36 -9.94
C THR A 32 -11.77 -4.46 -9.76
N THR A 33 -12.48 -3.35 -9.57
CA THR A 33 -13.95 -3.37 -9.51
C THR A 33 -14.54 -3.79 -10.85
N LYS A 34 -14.02 -3.31 -11.98
CA LYS A 34 -14.48 -3.72 -13.32
C LYS A 34 -14.38 -5.23 -13.52
N GLU A 35 -13.24 -5.83 -13.17
CA GLU A 35 -13.01 -7.27 -13.34
C GLU A 35 -13.87 -8.10 -12.37
N LEU A 36 -13.84 -7.77 -11.07
CA LEU A 36 -14.53 -8.55 -10.04
C LEU A 36 -16.05 -8.39 -10.09
N CYS A 37 -16.56 -7.22 -10.48
CA CYS A 37 -17.99 -7.03 -10.71
C CYS A 37 -18.46 -7.79 -11.96
N GLY A 38 -17.61 -7.90 -13.00
CA GLY A 38 -17.90 -8.70 -14.20
C GLY A 38 -18.06 -10.19 -13.90
N GLN A 39 -17.31 -10.70 -12.90
CA GLN A 39 -17.39 -12.09 -12.44
C GLN A 39 -18.41 -12.31 -11.31
N GLY A 40 -19.03 -11.24 -10.78
CA GLY A 40 -19.96 -11.32 -9.65
C GLY A 40 -19.31 -11.70 -8.31
N LEU A 41 -17.99 -11.50 -8.18
CA LEU A 41 -17.22 -11.87 -7.00
C LEU A 41 -17.12 -10.74 -5.96
N LEU A 42 -17.47 -9.51 -6.33
CA LEU A 42 -17.35 -8.36 -5.44
C LEU A 42 -18.64 -8.14 -4.63
N CYS A 43 -18.58 -8.40 -3.32
CA CYS A 43 -19.63 -8.06 -2.36
C CYS A 43 -19.36 -6.73 -1.65
N VAL A 44 -20.38 -6.18 -0.98
CA VAL A 44 -20.25 -4.92 -0.20
C VAL A 44 -19.17 -5.03 0.88
N THR A 45 -19.02 -6.21 1.48
CA THR A 45 -17.98 -6.50 2.48
C THR A 45 -16.56 -6.38 1.94
N ASP A 46 -16.39 -6.64 0.64
CA ASP A 46 -15.07 -6.67 0.00
C ASP A 46 -14.56 -5.27 -0.35
N LEU A 47 -15.45 -4.26 -0.40
CA LEU A 47 -15.09 -2.88 -0.72
C LEU A 47 -14.07 -2.30 0.27
N ALA A 48 -14.23 -2.58 1.57
CA ALA A 48 -13.28 -2.12 2.59
C ALA A 48 -11.91 -2.81 2.48
N VAL A 49 -11.86 -4.04 1.95
CA VAL A 49 -10.61 -4.76 1.70
C VAL A 49 -9.95 -4.21 0.44
N LEU A 50 -10.73 -3.99 -0.61
CA LEU A 50 -10.28 -3.39 -1.86
C LEU A 50 -9.69 -1.99 -1.63
N GLU A 51 -10.37 -1.16 -0.84
CA GLU A 51 -9.92 0.20 -0.51
C GLU A 51 -8.52 0.18 0.10
N ARG A 52 -8.34 -0.63 1.14
CA ARG A 52 -7.04 -0.78 1.83
C ARG A 52 -5.96 -1.32 0.90
N TRP A 53 -6.32 -2.24 -0.01
CA TRP A 53 -5.38 -2.80 -0.96
C TRP A 53 -4.92 -1.77 -2.00
N CYS A 54 -5.83 -0.97 -2.55
CA CYS A 54 -5.52 0.11 -3.49
C CYS A 54 -4.56 1.13 -2.86
N VAL A 55 -4.84 1.53 -1.63
CA VAL A 55 -4.01 2.47 -0.85
C VAL A 55 -2.63 1.88 -0.57
N ALA A 56 -2.58 0.63 -0.10
CA ALA A 56 -1.31 -0.06 0.15
C ALA A 56 -0.46 -0.17 -1.12
N TYR A 57 -1.07 -0.44 -2.27
CA TYR A 57 -0.37 -0.55 -3.54
C TYR A 57 0.23 0.77 -4.01
N GLU A 58 -0.51 1.88 -3.89
CA GLU A 58 0.00 3.24 -4.16
C GLU A 58 1.25 3.53 -3.32
N PHE A 59 1.15 3.37 -2.00
CA PHE A 59 2.27 3.63 -1.10
C PHE A 59 3.44 2.71 -1.35
N TRP A 60 3.19 1.43 -1.59
CA TRP A 60 4.23 0.47 -1.94
C TRP A 60 4.96 0.88 -3.22
N ARG A 61 4.24 1.29 -4.27
CA ARG A 61 4.86 1.76 -5.53
C ARG A 61 5.69 3.02 -5.33
N ARG A 62 5.21 3.98 -4.51
CA ARG A 62 5.98 5.17 -4.14
C ARG A 62 7.24 4.79 -3.37
N ALA A 63 7.13 3.88 -2.39
CA ALA A 63 8.25 3.40 -1.60
C ALA A 63 9.30 2.69 -2.45
N VAL A 64 8.89 1.78 -3.34
CA VAL A 64 9.82 1.07 -4.26
C VAL A 64 10.56 2.06 -5.16
N LYS A 65 9.86 3.05 -5.73
CA LYS A 65 10.50 4.11 -6.53
C LYS A 65 11.48 4.93 -5.71
N ASN A 66 11.14 5.24 -4.46
CA ASN A 66 12.02 6.00 -3.58
C ASN A 66 13.28 5.21 -3.19
N ILE A 67 13.11 3.94 -2.81
CA ILE A 67 14.22 3.03 -2.50
C ILE A 67 15.15 2.85 -3.71
N ALA A 68 14.60 2.74 -4.92
CA ALA A 68 15.40 2.65 -6.14
C ALA A 68 16.22 3.92 -6.41
N ARG A 69 15.75 5.10 -5.99
CA ARG A 69 16.44 6.39 -6.17
C ARG A 69 17.48 6.68 -5.09
N GLN A 70 17.16 6.41 -3.83
CA GLN A 70 17.94 6.85 -2.67
C GLN A 70 18.65 5.70 -1.93
N GLY A 71 18.35 4.46 -2.28
CA GLY A 71 18.68 3.29 -1.47
C GLY A 71 17.76 3.17 -0.25
N ASN A 72 17.86 2.06 0.47
CA ASN A 72 17.09 1.86 1.71
C ASN A 72 17.71 2.68 2.86
N THR A 73 17.28 3.93 3.00
CA THR A 73 17.75 4.86 4.01
C THR A 73 16.84 4.83 5.24
N ILE A 74 17.45 4.67 6.43
CA ILE A 74 16.74 4.83 7.70
C ILE A 74 17.33 6.06 8.38
N THR A 75 16.52 7.08 8.58
CA THR A 75 16.92 8.28 9.31
C THR A 75 17.01 7.94 10.79
N GLY A 76 18.23 7.88 11.32
CA GLY A 76 18.44 7.73 12.76
C GLY A 76 18.09 9.03 13.50
N ALA A 77 17.85 8.94 14.82
CA ALA A 77 17.45 10.07 15.69
C ALA A 77 18.43 11.27 15.73
N MET A 78 19.60 11.17 15.09
CA MET A 78 20.62 12.22 15.01
C MET A 78 20.67 12.94 13.65
N GLY A 79 19.65 12.78 12.79
CA GLY A 79 19.57 13.48 11.50
C GLY A 79 20.58 13.04 10.43
N ARG A 80 21.43 12.04 10.71
CA ARG A 80 22.27 11.39 9.68
C ARG A 80 21.45 10.35 8.92
N GLN A 81 21.37 10.53 7.60
CA GLN A 81 20.91 9.49 6.68
C GLN A 81 21.94 8.35 6.68
N GLY A 82 21.65 7.29 7.42
CA GLY A 82 22.45 6.07 7.38
C GLY A 82 21.90 5.15 6.29
N GLN A 83 22.64 4.95 5.21
CA GLN A 83 22.46 3.74 4.41
C GLN A 83 22.92 2.57 5.29
N LYS A 84 22.04 1.60 5.56
CA LYS A 84 22.46 0.36 6.24
C LYS A 84 23.27 -0.48 5.25
N SER A 85 24.56 -0.19 5.11
CA SER A 85 25.51 -1.16 4.56
C SER A 85 25.50 -2.37 5.51
N GLY A 86 25.31 -3.59 4.98
CA GLY A 86 25.07 -4.82 5.74
C GLY A 86 26.19 -5.31 6.70
N ALA A 87 27.11 -4.43 7.09
CA ALA A 87 28.25 -4.75 7.97
C ALA A 87 27.99 -4.46 9.47
N ASP A 88 26.95 -3.70 9.83
CA ASP A 88 26.79 -3.24 11.23
C ASP A 88 26.15 -4.28 12.17
N CYS A 89 25.69 -5.43 11.65
CA CYS A 89 25.06 -6.46 12.49
C CYS A 89 26.07 -7.32 13.30
N GLN A 90 27.39 -7.14 13.14
CA GLN A 90 28.39 -8.00 13.81
C GLN A 90 29.10 -7.40 15.03
N LYS A 91 28.88 -6.13 15.41
CA LYS A 91 29.55 -5.54 16.59
C LYS A 91 28.61 -5.30 17.76
N LYS A 92 27.91 -6.33 18.22
CA LYS A 92 27.24 -6.28 19.53
C LYS A 92 27.27 -7.59 20.31
N ASN A 93 28.41 -8.29 20.31
CA ASN A 93 28.66 -9.45 21.18
C ASN A 93 30.11 -9.48 21.72
N ARG A 94 30.56 -8.41 22.38
CA ARG A 94 31.72 -8.50 23.29
C ARG A 94 31.42 -7.73 24.57
N SER A 95 30.91 -8.46 25.56
CA SER A 95 30.81 -8.01 26.94
C SER A 95 32.23 -7.79 27.49
N PRO A 96 32.52 -6.68 28.18
CA PRO A 96 33.79 -6.52 28.88
C PRO A 96 33.80 -7.44 30.11
N ARG A 97 34.88 -8.20 30.29
CA ARG A 97 35.30 -8.67 31.62
C ARG A 97 36.09 -7.56 32.27
#